data_AF-A0A947NAH4-F1
#
_entry.id   AF-A0A947NAH4-F1
#
_cell.length_a   1.000
_cell.length_b   1.000
_cell.length_c   1.000
_cell.angle_alpha   90.00
_cell.angle_beta   90.00
_cell.angle_gamma   90.00
#
_symmetry.space_group_name_H-M   'P 1'
#
loop_
_entity.id
_entity.type
_entity.pdbx_description
1 polymer ?
#
loop_
_entity_poly.entity_id
_entity_poly.type
_entity_poly.pdbx_seq_one_letter_code
_entity_poly.pdbx_strand_id
1 'polypeptide(L)' 'MRTVVTTNNHGQSLGRKGAETRKRLMDAARKLLKSGSPVELTAVSIAKRAKSSSATFYLYFSDVRGILLALT' A
#
# COMPACT_ATOMS: atom_id res chain seq x y z
N MET A 1 -3.07 -11.50 -15.39
CA MET A 1 -1.67 -11.04 -15.56
C MET A 1 -1.29 -10.22 -14.34
N ARG A 2 -0.14 -10.47 -13.71
CA ARG A 2 0.29 -9.73 -12.49
C ARG A 2 1.11 -8.52 -12.94
N THR A 3 0.53 -7.31 -12.87
CA THR A 3 1.23 -6.08 -13.27
C THR A 3 2.40 -5.82 -12.32
N VAL A 4 3.62 -5.87 -12.83
CA VAL A 4 4.82 -5.54 -12.07
C VAL A 4 4.95 -4.01 -12.05
N VAL A 5 4.67 -3.40 -10.90
CA VAL A 5 4.88 -1.97 -10.71
C VAL A 5 6.38 -1.73 -10.50
N THR A 6 7.00 -0.99 -11.43
CA THR A 6 8.44 -0.70 -11.44
C THR A 6 8.76 0.73 -11.04
N THR A 7 7.74 1.58 -10.83
CA THR A 7 7.87 2.99 -10.50
C THR A 7 6.84 3.38 -9.46
N ASN A 8 7.17 4.33 -8.59
CA ASN A 8 6.23 4.90 -7.62
C ASN A 8 5.45 6.08 -8.26
N ASN A 9 4.50 6.65 -7.54
CA ASN A 9 3.65 7.77 -8.00
C ASN A 9 4.43 9.06 -8.32
N HIS A 10 5.69 9.15 -7.89
CA HIS A 10 6.60 10.27 -8.18
C HIS A 10 7.57 9.96 -9.32
N GLY A 11 7.37 8.85 -10.06
CA GLY A 11 8.24 8.46 -11.17
C GLY A 11 9.59 7.88 -10.76
N GLN A 12 9.77 7.54 -9.47
CA GLN A 12 11.01 6.95 -8.98
C GLN A 12 11.01 5.44 -9.19
N SER A 13 12.09 4.90 -9.78
CA SER A 13 12.25 3.46 -9.99
C SER A 13 12.22 2.69 -8.66
N LEU A 14 11.36 1.67 -8.59
CA LEU A 14 11.26 0.77 -7.45
C LEU A 14 12.40 -0.24 -7.48
N GLY A 15 13.48 0.09 -6.78
CA GLY A 15 14.47 -0.90 -6.38
C GLY A 15 13.92 -1.87 -5.32
N ARG A 16 14.74 -2.82 -4.86
CA ARG A 16 14.36 -3.81 -3.83
C ARG A 16 13.64 -3.20 -2.62
N LYS A 17 14.18 -2.12 -2.06
CA LYS A 17 13.59 -1.43 -0.90
C LYS A 17 12.18 -0.88 -1.19
N GLY A 18 11.97 -0.36 -2.40
CA GLY A 18 10.67 0.17 -2.84
C GLY A 18 9.64 -0.93 -3.00
N ALA A 19 10.02 -2.04 -3.65
CA ALA A 19 9.17 -3.22 -3.79
C ALA A 19 8.80 -3.83 -2.42
N GLU A 20 9.75 -3.93 -1.49
CA GLU A 20 9.49 -4.40 -0.12
C GLU A 20 8.54 -3.47 0.63
N THR A 21 8.72 -2.15 0.53
CA THR A 21 7.83 -1.17 1.16
C THR A 21 6.41 -1.28 0.61
N ARG A 22 6.26 -1.33 -0.72
CA ARG A 22 4.97 -1.53 -1.37
C ARG A 22 4.28 -2.81 -0.91
N LYS A 23 5.03 -3.91 -0.81
CA LYS A 23 4.52 -5.20 -0.31
C LYS A 23 4.05 -5.12 1.14
N ARG A 24 4.78 -4.42 2.03
CA ARG A 24 4.38 -4.24 3.44
C ARG A 24 3.06 -3.48 3.58
N LEU A 25 2.85 -2.44 2.78
CA LEU A 25 1.57 -1.70 2.74
C LEU A 25 0.42 -2.63 2.33
N MET A 26 0.61 -3.45 1.30
CA MET A 26 -0.42 -4.40 0.84
C MET A 26 -0.72 -5.50 1.87
N ASP A 27 0.31 -6.01 2.55
CA ASP A 27 0.13 -7.00 3.61
C ASP A 27 -0.62 -6.42 4.82
N ALA A 28 -0.32 -5.18 5.20
CA ALA A 28 -1.05 -4.45 6.22
C ALA A 28 -2.52 -4.23 5.85
N ALA A 29 -2.82 -3.84 4.61
CA ALA A 29 -4.18 -3.71 4.11
C ALA A 29 -4.94 -5.05 4.15
N ARG A 30 -4.32 -6.16 3.73
CA ARG A 30 -4.92 -7.50 3.85
C ARG A 30 -5.23 -7.88 5.30
N LYS A 31 -4.34 -7.56 6.24
CA LYS A 31 -4.56 -7.84 7.67
C LYS A 31 -5.75 -7.05 8.21
N LEU A 32 -5.86 -5.76 7.88
CA LEU A 32 -6.98 -4.91 8.30
C LEU A 32 -8.31 -5.40 7.70
N LEU A 33 -8.31 -5.78 6.42
CA LEU A 33 -9.48 -6.37 5.75
C LEU A 33 -9.95 -7.67 6.40
N LYS A 34 -9.03 -8.48 6.93
CA LYS A 34 -9.36 -9.74 7.61
C LYS A 34 -9.88 -9.56 9.04
N SER A 35 -9.48 -8.48 9.73
CA SER A 35 -9.82 -8.26 11.15
C SER A 35 -11.12 -7.49 11.39
N GLY A 36 -11.69 -6.84 10.36
CA GLY A 36 -13.09 -6.36 10.34
C GLY A 36 -13.37 -4.96 10.92
N SER A 37 -13.92 -4.09 10.06
CA SER A 37 -15.02 -3.11 10.22
C SER A 37 -14.87 -2.06 9.07
N PRO A 38 -15.93 -1.72 8.30
CA PRO A 38 -15.82 -1.00 7.01
C PRO A 38 -15.23 0.42 7.08
N VAL A 39 -15.07 1.00 8.27
CA VAL A 39 -14.57 2.37 8.48
C VAL A 39 -13.05 2.43 8.68
N GLU A 40 -12.39 1.28 8.94
CA GLU A 40 -11.01 1.25 9.40
C GLU A 40 -9.96 1.19 8.28
N LEU A 41 -10.35 1.03 7.02
CA LEU A 41 -9.39 0.99 5.91
C LEU A 41 -9.12 2.41 5.38
N THR A 42 -8.23 3.12 6.05
CA THR A 42 -7.75 4.44 5.64
C THR A 42 -6.27 4.37 5.27
N ALA A 43 -5.78 5.33 4.49
CA ALA A 43 -4.34 5.43 4.21
C ALA A 43 -3.52 5.50 5.52
N VAL A 44 -4.04 6.20 6.53
CA VAL A 44 -3.42 6.34 7.85
C VAL A 44 -3.34 5.01 8.60
N SER A 45 -4.43 4.25 8.68
CA SER A 45 -4.44 2.97 9.40
C SER A 45 -3.55 1.93 8.71
N ILE A 46 -3.55 1.89 7.37
CA ILE A 46 -2.66 1.03 6.58
C ILE A 46 -1.20 1.40 6.85
N ALA A 47 -0.85 2.69 6.73
CA ALA A 47 0.52 3.16 6.95
C ALA A 47 0.99 2.83 8.38
N LYS A 48 0.15 3.11 9.39
CA LYS A 48 0.41 2.78 10.79
C LYS A 48 0.66 1.29 10.98
N ARG A 49 -0.20 0.43 10.44
CA ARG A 49 -0.05 -1.04 10.53
C ARG A 49 1.18 -1.56 9.79
N ALA A 50 1.58 -0.89 8.72
CA ALA A 50 2.79 -1.18 7.95
C ALA A 50 4.08 -0.61 8.59
N LYS A 51 3.99 0.08 9.74
CA LYS A 51 5.11 0.83 10.36
C LYS A 51 5.73 1.82 9.38
N SER A 52 4.88 2.58 8.69
CA SER A 52 5.24 3.61 7.72
C SER A 52 4.42 4.89 7.95
N SER A 53 4.84 5.98 7.33
CA SER A 53 4.10 7.25 7.34
C SER A 53 3.04 7.29 6.26
N SER A 54 1.99 8.10 6.43
CA SER A 54 0.99 8.35 5.39
C SER A 54 1.62 8.93 4.11
N ALA A 55 2.64 9.77 4.25
CA ALA A 55 3.43 10.25 3.09
C ALA A 55 4.04 9.09 2.30
N THR A 56 4.64 8.10 3.00
CA THR A 56 5.17 6.89 2.37
C THR A 56 4.07 6.10 1.67
N PHE A 57 2.85 6.02 2.20
CA PHE A 57 1.73 5.38 1.50
C PHE A 57 1.46 6.06 0.15
N TYR A 58 1.37 7.40 0.13
CA TYR A 58 1.06 8.17 -1.07
C TYR A 58 2.16 8.13 -2.14
N LEU A 59 3.39 7.76 -1.77
CA LEU A 59 4.42 7.44 -2.75
C LEU A 59 4.02 6.25 -3.64
N TYR A 60 3.27 5.27 -3.14
CA TYR A 60 2.97 4.02 -3.87
C TYR A 60 1.51 3.85 -4.28
N PHE A 61 0.58 4.50 -3.59
CA PHE A 61 -0.85 4.40 -3.84
C PHE A 61 -1.50 5.77 -3.70
N SER A 62 -2.26 6.19 -4.71
CA SER A 62 -2.89 7.52 -4.70
C SER A 62 -4.04 7.61 -3.69
N ASP A 63 -4.69 6.48 -3.39
CA ASP A 63 -5.80 6.38 -2.46
C ASP A 63 -6.00 4.92 -2.00
N VAL A 64 -6.86 4.70 -1.01
CA VAL A 64 -7.30 3.39 -0.55
C VAL A 64 -7.85 2.53 -1.70
N ARG A 65 -8.59 3.12 -2.65
CA ARG A 65 -9.06 2.37 -3.84
C ARG A 65 -7.91 1.80 -4.67
N GLY A 66 -6.81 2.53 -4.80
CA GLY A 66 -5.64 2.10 -5.56
C GLY A 66 -4.95 0.88 -4.94
N ILE A 67 -4.87 0.80 -3.61
CA ILE A 67 -4.30 -0.38 -2.95
C ILE A 67 -5.24 -1.58 -3.02
N LEU A 68 -6.56 -1.37 -2.92
CA LEU A 68 -7.56 -2.44 -3.07
C LEU A 68 -7.49 -3.10 -4.44
N LEU A 69 -7.41 -2.31 -5.52
CA LEU A 69 -7.23 -2.82 -6.87
C LEU A 69 -5.92 -3.62 -7.04
N ALA A 70 -4.88 -3.32 -6.26
CA ALA A 70 -3.63 -4.06 -6.31
C ALA A 70 -3.70 -5.41 -5.56
N LEU A 71 -4.71 -5.65 -4.73
CA LEU A 71 -4.86 -6.89 -3.95
C LEU A 71 -5.51 -8.04 -4.73
N THR A 72 -6.19 -7.74 -5.84
CA THR A 72 -6.80 -8.72 -6.77
C THR A 72 -5.76 -9.47 -7.59
#